data_AF-A0A6P4EAR4-F1
#
_entry.id   AF-A0A6P4EAR4-F1
#
_cell.length_a   1.000
_cell.length_b   1.000
_cell.length_c   1.000
_cell.angle_alpha   90.00
_cell.angle_beta   90.00
_cell.angle_gamma   90.00
#
_symmetry.space_group_name_H-M   'P 1'
#
loop_
_entity.id
_entity.type
_entity.pdbx_description
1 polymer ?
#
loop_
_entity_poly.entity_id
_entity_poly.type
_entity_poly.pdbx_seq_one_letter_code
_entity_poly.pdbx_strand_id
1 'polypeptide(L)'
;MWLWEYIMQIRQRRETRRNVRVPLVYLGTGASGLCALYLIFGWGAQLLCNIIGVLYPAYISIHAIESSTKQDDTKWLIYWVTFGIFTVIEFFSGLLTSVIPFYWLLKCAFLIWCMLPTEQNGSTIIYHKLVRPYFLKHHESVDRIIDDGMKKAAGVLKHD
;
A
#
# COMPACT_ATOMS: atom_id res chain seq x y z
N MET A 1 -18.32 42.77 21.36
CA MET A 1 -18.92 42.52 20.04
C MET A 1 -18.09 41.54 19.21
N TRP A 2 -16.80 41.78 18.99
CA TRP A 2 -15.88 40.94 18.19
C TRP A 2 -15.71 39.45 18.59
N LEU A 3 -15.72 39.13 19.89
CA LEU A 3 -15.59 37.74 20.37
C LEU A 3 -16.81 36.88 20.02
N TRP A 4 -18.00 37.48 20.04
CA TRP A 4 -19.24 36.76 19.75
C TRP A 4 -19.34 36.38 18.28
N GLU A 5 -18.94 37.26 17.36
CA GLU A 5 -18.87 36.97 15.93
C GLU A 5 -17.81 35.88 15.63
N TYR A 6 -16.66 35.94 16.29
CA TYR A 6 -15.61 34.92 16.15
C TYR A 6 -16.08 33.53 16.62
N ILE A 7 -16.74 33.45 17.78
CA ILE A 7 -17.29 32.20 18.32
C ILE A 7 -18.39 31.65 17.41
N MET A 8 -19.28 32.52 16.91
CA MET A 8 -20.32 32.15 15.95
C MET A 8 -19.72 31.59 14.65
N GLN A 9 -18.66 32.22 14.13
CA GLN A 9 -17.99 31.77 12.92
C GLN A 9 -17.28 30.41 13.11
N ILE A 10 -16.69 30.17 14.28
CA ILE A 10 -16.11 28.85 14.62
C ILE A 10 -17.20 27.79 14.76
N ARG A 11 -18.34 28.14 15.37
CA ARG A 11 -19.46 27.21 15.56
C ARG A 11 -20.06 26.82 14.22
N GLN A 12 -20.33 27.78 13.34
CA GLN A 12 -20.81 27.53 11.99
C GLN A 12 -19.82 26.65 11.20
N ARG A 13 -18.51 26.95 11.20
CA ARG A 13 -17.53 26.09 10.51
C ARG A 13 -17.53 24.66 11.04
N ARG A 14 -17.74 24.44 12.34
CA ARG A 14 -17.82 23.10 12.94
C ARG A 14 -19.11 22.38 12.55
N GLU A 15 -20.24 23.07 12.53
CA GLU A 15 -21.53 22.53 12.09
C GLU A 15 -21.54 22.19 10.59
N THR A 16 -21.02 23.08 9.73
CA THR A 16 -20.89 22.81 8.29
C THR A 16 -19.98 21.61 8.03
N ARG A 17 -18.80 21.51 8.67
CA ARG A 17 -17.93 20.33 8.51
C ARG A 17 -18.58 19.05 9.00
N ARG A 18 -19.36 19.10 10.09
CA ARG A 18 -20.06 17.93 10.64
C ARG A 18 -21.20 17.47 9.72
N ASN A 19 -21.99 18.41 9.21
CA ASN A 19 -23.12 18.12 8.33
C ASN A 19 -22.67 17.56 6.97
N VAL A 20 -21.51 17.98 6.46
CA VAL A 20 -20.93 17.41 5.23
C VAL A 20 -20.22 16.08 5.47
N ARG A 21 -19.64 15.86 6.67
CA ARG A 21 -18.92 14.62 7.00
C ARG A 21 -19.85 13.41 7.10
N VAL A 22 -21.04 13.55 7.68
CA VAL A 22 -21.96 12.40 7.85
C VAL A 22 -22.43 11.78 6.51
N PRO A 23 -22.95 12.52 5.51
CA PRO A 23 -23.34 11.92 4.24
C PRO A 23 -22.14 11.33 3.49
N LEU A 24 -20.96 11.93 3.58
CA LEU A 24 -19.75 11.42 2.91
C LEU A 24 -19.29 10.08 3.49
N VAL A 25 -19.44 9.88 4.82
CA VAL A 25 -19.14 8.59 5.46
C VAL A 25 -20.14 7.51 5.05
N TYR A 26 -21.44 7.84 4.95
CA TYR A 26 -22.45 6.89 4.46
C TYR A 26 -22.24 6.52 2.98
N LEU A 27 -21.89 7.50 2.14
CA LEU A 27 -21.53 7.25 0.75
C LEU A 27 -20.26 6.40 0.63
N GLY A 28 -19.23 6.68 1.44
CA GLY A 28 -18.00 5.90 1.45
C GLY A 28 -18.20 4.47 1.91
N THR A 29 -19.00 4.25 2.95
CA THR A 29 -19.33 2.90 3.46
C THR A 29 -20.18 2.11 2.44
N GLY A 30 -21.15 2.76 1.79
CA GLY A 30 -21.92 2.15 0.71
C GLY A 30 -21.06 1.78 -0.50
N ALA A 31 -20.19 2.68 -0.95
CA ALA A 31 -19.25 2.43 -2.05
C ALA A 31 -18.29 1.27 -1.71
N SER A 32 -17.79 1.22 -0.47
CA SER A 32 -16.92 0.12 -0.01
C SER A 32 -17.63 -1.23 -0.05
N GLY A 33 -18.90 -1.29 0.36
CA GLY A 33 -19.71 -2.51 0.28
C GLY A 33 -19.97 -2.95 -1.16
N LEU A 34 -20.27 -2.01 -2.07
CA LEU A 34 -20.43 -2.30 -3.50
C LEU A 34 -19.11 -2.78 -4.14
N CYS A 35 -17.98 -2.16 -3.80
CA CYS A 35 -16.66 -2.61 -4.23
C CYS A 35 -16.35 -4.03 -3.74
N ALA A 36 -16.64 -4.34 -2.46
CA ALA A 36 -16.45 -5.68 -1.92
C ALA A 36 -17.31 -6.72 -2.64
N LEU A 37 -18.58 -6.40 -2.93
CA LEU A 37 -19.45 -7.27 -3.72
C LEU A 37 -18.93 -7.47 -5.16
N TYR A 38 -18.44 -6.41 -5.80
CA TYR A 38 -17.84 -6.51 -7.13
C TYR A 38 -16.57 -7.37 -7.14
N LEU A 39 -15.75 -7.32 -6.08
CA LEU A 39 -14.57 -8.18 -5.93
C LEU A 39 -14.92 -9.68 -5.77
N ILE A 40 -16.14 -10.00 -5.37
CA ILE A 40 -16.62 -11.39 -5.21
C ILE A 40 -17.16 -11.95 -6.54
N PHE A 41 -17.92 -11.15 -7.30
CA PHE A 41 -18.65 -11.63 -8.48
C PHE A 41 -18.13 -11.10 -9.83
N GLY A 42 -17.24 -10.12 -9.81
CA GLY A 42 -16.79 -9.40 -11.00
C GLY A 42 -15.62 -10.07 -11.72
N TRP A 43 -15.69 -10.12 -13.05
CA TRP A 43 -14.66 -10.66 -13.93
C TRP A 43 -13.35 -9.84 -13.92
N GLY A 44 -13.37 -8.62 -13.38
CA GLY A 44 -12.23 -7.71 -13.27
C GLY A 44 -11.68 -7.52 -11.85
N ALA A 45 -12.03 -8.40 -10.90
CA ALA A 45 -11.65 -8.24 -9.49
C ALA A 45 -10.13 -8.14 -9.27
N GLN A 46 -9.34 -8.88 -10.05
CA GLN A 46 -7.88 -8.81 -10.04
C GLN A 46 -7.36 -7.41 -10.39
N LEU A 47 -7.84 -6.85 -11.50
CA LEU A 47 -7.41 -5.55 -11.98
C LEU A 47 -7.79 -4.46 -10.97
N LEU A 48 -9.02 -4.49 -10.47
CA LEU A 48 -9.49 -3.52 -9.48
C LEU A 48 -8.68 -3.57 -8.18
N CYS A 49 -8.42 -4.78 -7.66
CA CYS A 49 -7.61 -4.98 -6.45
C CYS A 49 -6.19 -4.45 -6.62
N ASN A 50 -5.57 -4.68 -7.78
CA ASN A 50 -4.24 -4.17 -8.09
C ASN A 50 -4.22 -2.65 -8.26
N ILE A 51 -5.23 -2.07 -8.90
CA ILE A 51 -5.36 -0.60 -8.99
C ILE A 51 -5.47 0.01 -7.59
N ILE A 52 -6.31 -0.53 -6.72
CA ILE A 52 -6.45 -0.04 -5.34
C ILE A 52 -5.13 -0.18 -4.57
N GLY A 53 -4.47 -1.35 -4.69
CA GLY A 53 -3.19 -1.64 -4.06
C GLY A 53 -2.02 -0.80 -4.56
N VAL A 54 -2.13 -0.18 -5.74
CA VAL A 54 -1.06 0.66 -6.31
C VAL A 54 -1.41 2.14 -6.19
N LEU A 55 -2.61 2.55 -6.59
CA LEU A 55 -2.96 3.95 -6.80
C LEU A 55 -2.95 4.76 -5.50
N TYR A 56 -3.58 4.23 -4.43
CA TYR A 56 -3.63 4.94 -3.15
C TYR A 56 -2.25 5.05 -2.50
N PRO A 57 -1.48 3.95 -2.32
CA PRO A 57 -0.12 4.02 -1.79
C PRO A 57 0.82 4.86 -2.64
N ALA A 58 0.70 4.83 -3.97
CA ALA A 58 1.52 5.66 -4.86
C ALA A 58 1.25 7.14 -4.65
N TYR A 59 -0.02 7.54 -4.56
CA TYR A 59 -0.37 8.92 -4.27
C TYR A 59 0.23 9.38 -2.94
N ILE A 60 0.02 8.63 -1.85
CA ILE A 60 0.57 9.02 -0.54
C ILE A 60 2.10 8.95 -0.52
N SER A 61 2.72 8.03 -1.27
CA SER A 61 4.19 7.98 -1.41
C SER A 61 4.74 9.25 -2.07
N ILE A 62 4.07 9.80 -3.08
CA ILE A 62 4.48 11.07 -3.71
C ILE A 62 4.41 12.21 -2.69
N HIS A 63 3.34 12.29 -1.91
CA HIS A 63 3.22 13.26 -0.82
C HIS A 63 4.30 13.08 0.25
N ALA A 64 4.64 11.83 0.58
CA ALA A 64 5.71 11.53 1.54
C ALA A 64 7.08 12.00 1.02
N ILE A 65 7.39 11.75 -0.26
CA ILE A 65 8.63 12.18 -0.92
C ILE A 65 8.77 13.71 -0.94
N GLU A 66 7.66 14.43 -1.13
CA GLU A 66 7.65 15.89 -1.08
C GLU A 66 7.73 16.43 0.36
N SER A 67 7.39 15.62 1.36
CA SER A 67 7.51 15.97 2.77
C SER A 67 8.94 15.80 3.28
N SER A 68 9.33 16.56 4.31
CA SER A 68 10.69 16.51 4.88
C SER A 68 10.91 15.37 5.90
N THR A 69 9.92 14.50 6.12
CA THR A 69 9.93 13.51 7.21
C THR A 69 10.34 12.11 6.72
N LYS A 70 11.58 11.69 7.00
CA LYS A 70 12.14 10.38 6.57
C LYS A 70 11.40 9.13 7.07
N GLN A 71 10.60 9.24 8.13
CA GLN A 71 9.88 8.08 8.69
C GLN A 71 8.75 7.61 7.78
N ASP A 72 8.15 8.52 7.01
CA ASP A 72 7.07 8.18 6.08
C ASP A 72 7.62 7.42 4.87
N ASP A 73 8.77 7.82 4.34
CA ASP A 73 9.45 7.16 3.22
C ASP A 73 9.74 5.68 3.51
N THR A 74 10.24 5.39 4.71
CA THR A 74 10.60 4.02 5.11
C THR A 74 9.36 3.12 5.18
N LYS A 75 8.24 3.64 5.68
CA LYS A 75 6.97 2.91 5.78
C LYS A 75 6.44 2.55 4.39
N TRP A 76 6.47 3.49 3.44
CA TRP A 76 6.06 3.23 2.07
C TRP A 76 7.00 2.26 1.36
N LEU A 77 8.31 2.36 1.57
CA LEU A 77 9.26 1.40 1.01
C LEU A 77 9.00 -0.03 1.50
N ILE A 78 8.74 -0.20 2.79
CA ILE A 78 8.38 -1.50 3.37
C ILE A 78 7.07 -2.04 2.78
N TYR A 79 6.09 -1.16 2.56
CA TYR A 79 4.87 -1.50 1.84
C TYR A 79 5.17 -2.02 0.43
N TRP A 80 5.96 -1.28 -0.35
CA TRP A 80 6.31 -1.65 -1.73
C TRP A 80 7.08 -2.97 -1.82
N VAL A 81 7.99 -3.24 -0.88
CA VAL A 81 8.68 -4.54 -0.79
C VAL A 81 7.68 -5.67 -0.53
N THR A 82 6.76 -5.48 0.42
CA THR A 82 5.72 -6.47 0.73
C THR A 82 4.82 -6.69 -0.48
N PHE A 83 4.33 -5.61 -1.10
CA PHE A 83 3.49 -5.65 -2.30
C PHE A 83 4.18 -6.39 -3.47
N GLY A 84 5.48 -6.16 -3.67
CA GLY A 84 6.27 -6.85 -4.69
C GLY A 84 6.30 -8.38 -4.48
N ILE A 85 6.54 -8.83 -3.24
CA ILE A 85 6.52 -10.26 -2.89
C ILE A 85 5.15 -10.87 -3.20
N PHE A 86 4.06 -10.20 -2.82
CA PHE A 86 2.71 -10.68 -3.09
C PHE A 86 2.35 -10.68 -4.58
N THR A 87 2.84 -9.70 -5.34
CA THR A 87 2.67 -9.67 -6.81
C THR A 87 3.35 -10.86 -7.47
N VAL A 88 4.53 -11.29 -6.99
CA VAL A 88 5.19 -12.50 -7.50
C VAL A 88 4.39 -13.76 -7.17
N ILE A 89 3.86 -13.88 -5.94
CA ILE A 89 3.00 -14.99 -5.54
C ILE A 89 1.71 -15.03 -6.37
N GLU A 90 1.17 -13.86 -6.72
CA GLU A 90 -0.04 -13.70 -7.54
C GLU A 90 0.13 -14.19 -8.98
N PHE A 91 1.35 -14.36 -9.48
CA PHE A 91 1.56 -15.05 -10.75
C PHE A 91 0.89 -16.45 -10.75
N PHE A 92 0.79 -17.08 -9.58
CA PHE A 92 0.09 -18.36 -9.37
C PHE A 92 -1.39 -18.20 -8.98
N SER A 93 -2.01 -17.05 -9.26
CA SER A 93 -3.39 -16.71 -8.88
C SER A 93 -4.43 -17.71 -9.36
N GLY A 94 -4.22 -18.38 -10.49
CA GLY A 94 -5.10 -19.45 -10.96
C GLY A 94 -5.18 -20.63 -9.97
N LEU A 95 -4.06 -21.00 -9.35
CA LEU A 95 -4.03 -22.04 -8.31
C LEU A 95 -4.60 -21.52 -6.98
N LEU A 96 -4.24 -20.29 -6.60
CA LEU A 96 -4.73 -19.68 -5.35
C LEU A 96 -6.24 -19.50 -5.34
N THR A 97 -6.82 -19.04 -6.45
CA THR A 97 -8.28 -18.85 -6.59
C THR A 97 -9.03 -20.19 -6.61
N SER A 98 -8.38 -21.26 -7.09
CA SER A 98 -8.95 -22.60 -7.10
C SER A 98 -8.96 -23.26 -5.72
N VAL A 99 -7.97 -22.96 -4.88
CA VAL A 99 -7.84 -23.51 -3.52
C VAL A 99 -8.56 -22.66 -2.47
N ILE A 100 -8.52 -21.33 -2.61
CA ILE A 100 -9.02 -20.38 -1.63
C ILE A 100 -10.24 -19.66 -2.20
N PRO A 101 -11.46 -19.93 -1.69
CA PRO A 101 -12.64 -19.17 -2.09
C PRO A 101 -12.50 -17.71 -1.64
N PHE A 102 -12.98 -16.77 -2.47
CA PHE A 102 -12.90 -15.33 -2.22
C PHE A 102 -11.48 -14.76 -2.07
N TYR A 103 -10.48 -15.40 -2.70
CA TYR A 103 -9.08 -14.95 -2.70
C TYR A 103 -8.91 -13.45 -2.98
N TRP A 104 -9.63 -12.90 -3.97
CA TRP A 104 -9.54 -11.47 -4.33
C TRP A 104 -9.97 -10.52 -3.23
N LEU A 105 -11.00 -10.89 -2.46
CA LEU A 105 -11.46 -10.12 -1.30
C LEU A 105 -10.43 -10.19 -0.16
N LEU A 106 -9.92 -11.39 0.13
CA LEU A 106 -8.89 -11.59 1.16
C LEU A 106 -7.61 -10.82 0.83
N LYS A 107 -7.17 -10.88 -0.43
CA LYS A 107 -6.02 -10.12 -0.91
C LYS A 107 -6.26 -8.61 -0.76
N CYS A 108 -7.43 -8.12 -1.18
CA CYS A 108 -7.76 -6.70 -1.04
C CYS A 108 -7.76 -6.26 0.42
N ALA A 109 -8.38 -7.03 1.31
CA ALA A 109 -8.37 -6.76 2.75
C ALA A 109 -6.95 -6.76 3.33
N PHE A 110 -6.11 -7.71 2.89
CA PHE A 110 -4.72 -7.78 3.28
C PHE A 110 -3.91 -6.54 2.82
N LEU A 111 -4.10 -6.09 1.58
CA LEU A 111 -3.46 -4.87 1.07
C LEU A 111 -3.93 -3.63 1.83
N ILE A 112 -5.24 -3.55 2.14
CA ILE A 112 -5.80 -2.48 2.98
C ILE A 112 -5.14 -2.47 4.35
N TRP A 113 -4.98 -3.64 4.98
CA TRP A 113 -4.28 -3.76 6.26
C TRP A 113 -2.81 -3.34 6.19
N CYS A 114 -2.13 -3.58 5.06
CA CYS A 114 -0.76 -3.15 4.84
C CYS A 114 -0.61 -1.64 4.60
N MET A 115 -1.63 -0.97 4.05
CA MET A 115 -1.62 0.47 3.79
C MET A 115 -2.16 1.32 4.95
N LEU A 116 -2.63 0.71 6.04
CA LEU A 116 -3.19 1.46 7.17
C LEU A 116 -2.16 2.46 7.75
N PRO A 117 -2.58 3.69 8.06
CA PRO A 117 -1.72 4.73 8.65
C PRO A 117 -1.52 4.49 10.15
N THR A 118 -0.97 3.33 10.50
CA THR A 118 -0.68 2.92 11.87
C THR A 118 0.80 2.55 11.99
N GLU A 119 1.43 2.86 13.12
CA GLU A 119 2.86 2.58 13.37
C GLU A 119 3.24 1.10 13.20
N GLN A 120 2.28 0.19 13.39
CA GLN A 120 2.44 -1.25 13.15
C GLN A 120 1.44 -1.74 12.09
N ASN A 121 1.57 -1.23 10.87
CA ASN A 121 0.82 -1.74 9.73
C ASN A 121 1.30 -3.15 9.31
N GLY A 122 0.48 -3.86 8.53
CA GLY A 122 0.76 -5.25 8.14
C GLY A 122 2.11 -5.43 7.43
N SER A 123 2.50 -4.47 6.60
CA SER A 123 3.77 -4.51 5.88
C SER A 123 4.98 -4.40 6.81
N THR A 124 4.92 -3.55 7.84
CA THR A 124 5.98 -3.43 8.87
C THR A 124 6.15 -4.73 9.65
N ILE A 125 5.06 -5.39 10.02
CA ILE A 125 5.10 -6.67 10.73
C ILE A 125 5.76 -7.75 9.86
N ILE A 126 5.37 -7.83 8.58
CA ILE A 126 5.92 -8.79 7.63
C ILE A 126 7.40 -8.53 7.38
N TYR A 127 7.79 -7.27 7.25
CA TYR A 127 9.17 -6.90 7.04
C TYR A 127 10.05 -7.36 8.22
N HIS A 128 9.67 -7.04 9.45
CA HIS A 128 10.48 -7.41 10.60
C HIS A 128 10.49 -8.91 10.90
N LYS A 129 9.38 -9.63 10.66
CA LYS A 129 9.28 -11.06 10.96
C LYS A 129 9.82 -11.96 9.86
N LEU A 130 9.63 -11.59 8.59
CA LEU A 130 9.94 -12.45 7.45
C LEU A 130 11.05 -11.84 6.59
N VAL A 131 10.88 -10.63 6.08
CA VAL A 131 11.83 -10.09 5.09
C VAL A 131 13.22 -9.88 5.69
N ARG A 132 13.30 -9.26 6.86
CA ARG A 132 14.57 -8.92 7.54
C ARG A 132 15.45 -10.13 7.87
N PRO A 133 14.96 -11.21 8.53
CA PRO A 133 15.83 -12.35 8.82
C PRO A 133 16.29 -13.09 7.56
N TYR A 134 15.45 -13.19 6.54
CA TYR A 134 15.84 -13.83 5.28
C TYR A 134 16.84 -12.98 4.48
N PHE A 135 16.65 -11.66 4.47
CA PHE A 135 17.60 -10.72 3.86
C PHE A 135 18.97 -10.80 4.56
N LEU A 136 19.01 -10.68 5.89
CA LEU A 136 20.27 -10.77 6.64
C LEU A 136 21.01 -12.09 6.42
N LYS A 137 20.28 -13.20 6.19
CA LYS A 137 20.91 -14.50 5.92
C LYS A 137 21.50 -14.62 4.51
N HIS A 138 20.97 -13.91 3.51
CA HIS A 138 21.34 -14.12 2.09
C HIS A 138 21.96 -12.90 1.40
N HIS A 139 21.90 -11.70 2.00
CA HIS A 139 22.36 -10.46 1.38
C HIS A 139 23.82 -10.54 0.93
N GLU A 140 24.75 -11.07 1.75
CA GLU A 140 26.16 -11.19 1.33
C GLU A 140 26.35 -12.02 0.06
N SER A 141 25.55 -13.08 -0.13
CA SER A 141 25.65 -13.89 -1.34
C SER A 141 25.07 -13.16 -2.54
N VAL A 142 23.96 -12.43 -2.35
CA VAL A 142 23.32 -11.65 -3.41
C VAL A 142 24.21 -10.48 -3.83
N ASP A 143 24.78 -9.76 -2.87
CA ASP A 143 25.66 -8.61 -3.11
C ASP A 143 26.91 -9.04 -3.88
N ARG A 144 27.52 -10.18 -3.54
CA ARG A 144 28.65 -10.73 -4.31
C ARG A 144 28.27 -11.05 -5.75
N ILE A 145 27.10 -11.63 -6.00
CA ILE A 145 26.62 -11.96 -7.35
C ILE A 145 26.39 -10.68 -8.17
N ILE A 146 25.80 -9.65 -7.56
CA ILE A 146 25.56 -8.36 -8.20
C ILE A 146 26.89 -7.69 -8.56
N ASP A 147 27.83 -7.62 -7.62
CA ASP A 147 29.15 -7.03 -7.83
C ASP A 147 29.94 -7.74 -8.94
N ASP A 148 29.93 -9.07 -8.95
CA ASP A 148 30.59 -9.86 -9.98
C ASP A 148 29.92 -9.67 -11.35
N GLY A 149 28.59 -9.55 -11.39
CA GLY A 149 27.84 -9.21 -12.60
C GLY A 149 28.20 -7.83 -13.14
N MET A 150 28.25 -6.81 -12.28
CA MET A 150 28.62 -5.45 -12.64
C MET A 150 30.06 -5.36 -13.14
N LYS A 151 31.01 -6.03 -12.48
CA LYS A 151 32.42 -6.07 -12.91
C LYS A 151 32.57 -6.72 -14.28
N LYS A 152 31.87 -7.83 -14.53
CA LYS A 152 31.86 -8.48 -15.85
C LYS A 152 31.27 -7.58 -16.93
N ALA A 153 30.13 -6.93 -16.65
CA ALA A 153 29.50 -6.00 -17.60
C ALA A 153 30.42 -4.80 -17.93
N ALA A 154 31.07 -4.22 -16.92
CA ALA A 154 32.03 -3.14 -17.11
C ALA A 154 33.28 -3.59 -17.89
N GLY A 155 33.69 -4.85 -17.76
CA GLY A 155 34.79 -5.43 -18.54
C GLY A 155 34.47 -5.58 -20.02
N VAL A 156 33.24 -5.97 -20.37
CA VAL A 156 32.78 -6.07 -21.76
C VAL A 156 32.71 -4.68 -22.41
N LEU A 157 32.12 -3.69 -21.72
CA LEU A 157 32.00 -2.32 -22.23
C LEU A 157 33.34 -1.60 -22.42
N LYS A 158 34.44 -2.10 -21.84
CA LYS A 158 35.79 -1.56 -22.02
C LYS A 158 36.55 -2.19 -23.19
N HIS A 159 36.00 -3.25 -23.77
CA HIS A 159 36.65 -4.06 -24.79
C HIS A 159 36.03 -3.88 -26.20
N ASP A 160 35.00 -3.03 -26.30
CA ASP A 160 34.43 -2.45 -27.53
C ASP A 160 34.92 -1.00 -27.71
#